data_AF-A0A522LG20-F1
#
_entry.id   AF-A0A522LG20-F1
#
_cell.length_a   1.000
_cell.length_b   1.000
_cell.length_c   1.000
_cell.angle_alpha   90.00
_cell.angle_beta   90.00
_cell.angle_gamma   90.00
#
_symmetry.space_group_name_H-M   'P 1'
#
loop_
_entity.id
_entity.type
_entity.pdbx_description
1 polymer ?
#
loop_
_entity_poly.entity_id
_entity_poly.type
_entity_poly.pdbx_seq_one_letter_code
_entity_poly.pdbx_strand_id
1 'polypeptide(L)'
;MQEHAPENGEAELAAILEHCNDLRLAPMPEEGALPEGFTGTLGHFPVYFPEEIAHAAGLLPVHVVGGGNKLEMKYADAHMGSFVCSICRSTAELGLNGSLRGLSGFITHPICDAAKHLAGIWSRNFPEQLAQILYLPQNVNSPGAIPYIAAEYQRLRGEFEKLAGHAVSDEALRRSIGIYNRNRVLLRELYEIRRDAPWKLSCTEGYLLLRARTRIPCEQ
;
A
#
# COMPACT_ATOMS: atom_id res chain seq x y z
N MET A 1 -8.90 -38.08 -28.52
CA MET A 1 -8.56 -36.82 -29.21
C MET A 1 -9.80 -35.94 -29.18
N GLN A 2 -9.86 -35.05 -28.18
CA GLN A 2 -10.66 -33.82 -28.13
C GLN A 2 -10.36 -33.19 -26.76
N GLU A 3 -9.30 -32.39 -26.69
CA GLU A 3 -9.09 -31.43 -25.62
C GLU A 3 -10.01 -30.23 -25.93
N HIS A 4 -11.05 -30.05 -25.12
CA HIS A 4 -12.00 -28.93 -25.22
C HIS A 4 -12.02 -28.20 -23.87
N ALA A 5 -10.87 -27.62 -23.50
CA ALA A 5 -10.72 -26.78 -22.30
C ALA A 5 -9.63 -25.66 -22.31
N PRO A 6 -9.02 -25.17 -23.43
CA PRO A 6 -8.06 -24.04 -23.33
C PRO A 6 -8.69 -22.63 -23.40
N GLU A 7 -9.76 -22.42 -24.17
CA GLU A 7 -10.22 -21.05 -24.52
C GLU A 7 -10.79 -20.25 -23.34
N ASN A 8 -11.33 -20.92 -22.31
CA ASN A 8 -11.95 -20.24 -21.18
C ASN A 8 -10.92 -19.63 -20.21
N GLY A 9 -9.76 -20.29 -20.03
CA GLY A 9 -8.73 -19.85 -19.09
C GLY A 9 -7.91 -18.66 -19.59
N GLU A 10 -7.63 -18.58 -20.89
CA GLU A 10 -6.92 -17.43 -21.48
C GLU A 10 -7.80 -16.17 -21.47
N ALA A 11 -9.10 -16.31 -21.76
CA ALA A 11 -10.04 -15.20 -21.69
C ALA A 11 -10.20 -14.66 -20.27
N GLU A 12 -10.29 -15.55 -19.27
CA GLU A 12 -10.34 -15.18 -17.86
C GLU A 12 -9.07 -14.44 -17.41
N LEU A 13 -7.89 -14.96 -17.75
CA LEU A 13 -6.62 -14.29 -17.45
C LEU A 13 -6.54 -12.90 -18.09
N ALA A 14 -6.96 -12.76 -19.36
CA ALA A 14 -6.98 -11.48 -20.05
C ALA A 14 -7.87 -10.46 -19.32
N ALA A 15 -9.06 -10.88 -18.87
CA ALA A 15 -9.98 -10.03 -18.11
C ALA A 15 -9.38 -9.60 -16.76
N ILE A 16 -8.70 -10.50 -16.06
CA ILE A 16 -7.99 -10.18 -14.80
C ILE A 16 -6.89 -9.13 -15.04
N LEU A 17 -6.10 -9.30 -16.10
CA LEU A 17 -5.02 -8.39 -16.43
C LEU A 17 -5.52 -7.01 -16.85
N GLU A 18 -6.62 -6.95 -17.60
CA GLU A 18 -7.29 -5.71 -17.96
C GLU A 18 -7.77 -4.97 -16.71
N HIS A 19 -8.47 -5.68 -15.82
CA HIS A 19 -8.89 -5.13 -14.52
C HIS A 19 -7.70 -4.60 -13.70
N CYS A 20 -6.59 -5.33 -13.62
CA CYS A 20 -5.38 -4.88 -12.93
C CYS A 20 -4.78 -3.61 -13.55
N ASN A 21 -4.82 -3.50 -14.88
CA ASN A 21 -4.33 -2.31 -15.57
C ASN A 21 -5.22 -1.08 -15.30
N ASP A 22 -6.54 -1.27 -15.26
CA ASP A 22 -7.49 -0.20 -14.94
C ASP A 22 -7.28 0.31 -13.51
N LEU A 23 -7.14 -0.59 -12.53
CA LEU A 23 -6.83 -0.24 -11.14
C LEU A 23 -5.55 0.58 -10.99
N ARG A 24 -4.54 0.31 -11.81
CA ARG A 24 -3.28 1.08 -11.80
C ARG A 24 -3.48 2.51 -12.28
N LEU A 25 -4.40 2.75 -13.22
CA LEU A 25 -4.69 4.05 -13.81
C LEU A 25 -5.77 4.83 -13.06
N ALA A 26 -6.61 4.12 -12.31
CA ALA A 26 -7.71 4.71 -11.57
C ALA A 26 -7.24 5.78 -10.57
N PRO A 27 -8.06 6.81 -10.31
CA PRO A 27 -7.82 7.72 -9.19
C PRO A 27 -7.84 6.95 -7.86
N MET A 28 -7.43 7.61 -6.77
CA MET A 28 -7.60 7.01 -5.45
C MET A 28 -9.09 6.75 -5.15
N PRO A 29 -9.44 5.65 -4.48
CA PRO A 29 -10.81 5.43 -4.02
C PRO A 29 -11.23 6.59 -3.12
N GLU A 30 -12.31 7.27 -3.50
CA GLU A 30 -12.98 8.25 -2.65
C GLU A 30 -13.88 7.52 -1.63
N GLU A 31 -14.23 8.17 -0.51
CA GLU A 31 -15.00 7.53 0.58
C GLU A 31 -16.31 6.87 0.11
N GLY A 32 -16.98 7.43 -0.91
CA GLY A 32 -18.22 6.88 -1.47
C GLY A 32 -18.05 5.69 -2.43
N ALA A 33 -16.81 5.31 -2.74
CA ALA A 33 -16.48 4.19 -3.64
C ALA A 33 -15.63 3.11 -2.94
N LEU A 34 -15.57 3.14 -1.61
CA LEU A 34 -14.83 2.14 -0.84
C LEU A 34 -15.51 0.77 -0.92
N PRO A 35 -14.72 -0.32 -1.01
CA PRO A 35 -15.26 -1.66 -0.88
C PRO A 35 -15.96 -1.87 0.46
N GLU A 36 -16.89 -2.81 0.50
CA GLU A 36 -17.64 -3.14 1.73
C GLU A 36 -16.70 -3.47 2.89
N GLY A 37 -17.01 -2.95 4.08
CA GLY A 37 -16.20 -3.15 5.28
C GLY A 37 -15.07 -2.13 5.48
N PHE A 38 -14.83 -1.24 4.51
CA PHE A 38 -13.86 -0.15 4.65
C PHE A 38 -14.53 1.20 4.88
N THR A 39 -14.02 1.96 5.86
CA THR A 39 -14.53 3.28 6.25
C THR A 39 -13.61 4.43 5.84
N GLY A 40 -12.40 4.11 5.39
CA GLY A 40 -11.42 5.09 4.93
C GLY A 40 -10.28 4.45 4.14
N THR A 41 -9.49 5.29 3.47
CA THR A 41 -8.28 4.87 2.76
C THR A 41 -7.04 5.35 3.51
N LEU A 42 -6.15 4.44 3.89
CA LEU A 42 -4.90 4.77 4.53
C LEU A 42 -3.72 4.60 3.57
N GLY A 43 -3.11 5.72 3.18
CA GLY A 43 -1.89 5.69 2.39
C GLY A 43 -0.70 5.29 3.26
N HIS A 44 0.21 4.50 2.72
CA HIS A 44 1.50 4.27 3.35
C HIS A 44 2.64 4.38 2.33
N PHE A 45 3.74 4.98 2.77
CA PHE A 45 4.97 5.00 2.00
C PHE A 45 5.65 3.61 2.07
N PRO A 46 6.40 3.21 1.03
CA PRO A 46 7.30 2.06 1.12
C PRO A 46 8.22 2.11 2.35
N VAL A 47 8.74 0.98 2.84
CA VAL A 47 8.71 -0.38 2.27
C VAL A 47 7.99 -1.38 3.19
N TYR A 48 8.11 -1.19 4.50
CA TYR A 48 7.66 -2.16 5.50
C TYR A 48 6.54 -1.58 6.35
N PHE A 49 5.31 -1.71 5.87
CA PHE A 49 4.11 -1.27 6.59
C PHE A 49 3.27 -2.50 6.99
N PRO A 50 2.78 -2.57 8.24
CA PRO A 50 1.91 -3.65 8.69
C PRO A 50 0.46 -3.42 8.21
N GLU A 51 0.21 -3.71 6.94
CA GLU A 51 -1.09 -3.54 6.26
C GLU A 51 -2.24 -4.21 7.05
N GLU A 52 -1.96 -5.32 7.75
CA GLU A 52 -2.91 -6.05 8.60
C GLU A 52 -3.56 -5.20 9.69
N ILE A 53 -2.84 -4.22 10.26
CA ILE A 53 -3.36 -3.39 11.35
C ILE A 53 -4.39 -2.40 10.80
N ALA A 54 -4.10 -1.79 9.65
CA ALA A 54 -5.04 -0.90 8.96
C ALA A 54 -6.26 -1.67 8.47
N HIS A 55 -6.05 -2.82 7.83
CA HIS A 55 -7.11 -3.70 7.39
C HIS A 55 -8.03 -4.16 8.52
N ALA A 56 -7.47 -4.56 9.68
CA ALA A 56 -8.25 -4.95 10.85
C ALA A 56 -9.10 -3.80 11.44
N ALA A 57 -8.72 -2.55 11.15
CA ALA A 57 -9.46 -1.36 11.51
C ALA A 57 -10.51 -0.94 10.47
N GLY A 58 -10.70 -1.71 9.39
CA GLY A 58 -11.57 -1.30 8.29
C GLY A 58 -11.01 -0.11 7.51
N LEU A 59 -9.69 0.08 7.50
CA LEU A 59 -9.03 1.09 6.66
C LEU A 59 -8.33 0.40 5.50
N LEU A 60 -8.63 0.80 4.28
CA LEU A 60 -8.05 0.21 3.07
C LEU A 60 -6.59 0.67 2.96
N PRO A 61 -5.58 -0.21 3.15
CA PRO A 61 -4.20 0.20 3.03
C PRO A 61 -3.83 0.34 1.56
N VAL A 62 -3.32 1.53 1.18
CA VAL A 62 -2.87 1.82 -0.19
C VAL A 62 -1.40 2.17 -0.22
N HIS A 63 -0.65 1.46 -1.05
CA HIS A 63 0.79 1.66 -1.19
C HIS A 63 1.09 2.83 -2.14
N VAL A 64 1.58 3.94 -1.58
CA VAL A 64 1.92 5.15 -2.32
C VAL A 64 3.38 5.09 -2.78
N VAL A 65 3.59 4.66 -4.02
CA VAL A 65 4.93 4.40 -4.61
C VAL A 65 5.40 5.51 -5.57
N GLY A 66 4.95 6.75 -5.36
CA GLY A 66 5.25 7.89 -6.23
C GLY A 66 4.41 7.94 -7.52
N GLY A 67 4.64 9.01 -8.30
CA GLY A 67 3.84 9.38 -9.49
C GLY A 67 4.46 9.04 -10.85
N GLY A 68 5.63 8.39 -10.87
CA GLY A 68 6.34 8.04 -12.10
C GLY A 68 6.90 9.26 -12.86
N ASN A 69 7.35 9.02 -14.09
CA ASN A 69 8.02 10.04 -14.93
C ASN A 69 7.09 10.94 -15.74
N LYS A 70 5.77 10.69 -15.69
CA LYS A 70 4.76 11.50 -16.39
C LYS A 70 4.17 12.60 -15.51
N LEU A 71 4.44 12.56 -14.20
CA LEU A 71 3.99 13.58 -13.27
C LEU A 71 4.94 14.78 -13.30
N GLU A 72 4.42 15.94 -13.68
CA GLU A 72 5.13 17.21 -13.61
C GLU A 72 5.25 17.64 -12.14
N MET A 73 6.46 18.02 -11.69
CA MET A 73 6.70 18.48 -10.32
C MET A 73 6.44 20.00 -10.26
N LYS A 74 5.28 20.42 -9.76
CA LYS A 74 4.92 21.85 -9.61
C LYS A 74 5.01 22.33 -8.18
N TYR A 75 4.55 21.52 -7.24
CA TYR A 75 4.39 21.92 -5.85
C TYR A 75 5.53 21.38 -4.96
N ALA A 76 6.01 20.17 -5.22
CA ALA A 76 7.02 19.51 -4.40
C ALA A 76 8.33 20.31 -4.25
N ASP A 77 8.71 21.08 -5.28
CA ASP A 77 9.95 21.86 -5.29
C ASP A 77 9.96 23.03 -4.29
N ALA A 78 8.79 23.45 -3.83
CA ALA A 78 8.68 24.43 -2.75
C ALA A 78 8.94 23.81 -1.36
N HIS A 79 8.88 22.48 -1.24
CA HIS A 79 8.96 21.77 0.04
C HIS A 79 10.22 20.91 0.18
N MET A 80 10.89 20.56 -0.92
CA MET A 80 12.11 19.75 -0.88
C MET A 80 13.05 20.06 -2.04
N GLY A 81 14.34 19.84 -1.82
CA GLY A 81 15.37 20.06 -2.83
C GLY A 81 15.23 19.11 -4.02
N SER A 82 15.64 19.58 -5.20
CA SER A 82 15.60 18.81 -6.45
C SER A 82 16.44 17.53 -6.42
N PHE A 83 17.42 17.46 -5.52
CA PHE A 83 18.29 16.29 -5.28
C PHE A 83 17.61 15.16 -4.49
N VAL A 84 16.42 15.39 -3.92
CA VAL A 84 15.65 14.34 -3.24
C VAL A 84 15.14 13.33 -4.27
N CYS A 85 15.08 12.05 -3.88
CA CYS A 85 14.72 10.97 -4.79
C CYS A 85 13.32 11.16 -5.40
N SER A 86 13.16 10.70 -6.65
CA SER A 86 11.94 10.89 -7.44
C SER A 86 10.69 10.34 -6.76
N ILE A 87 10.78 9.22 -6.03
CA ILE A 87 9.65 8.62 -5.33
C ILE A 87 9.14 9.50 -4.18
N CYS A 88 10.02 10.13 -3.40
CA CYS A 88 9.61 11.04 -2.32
C CYS A 88 9.01 12.33 -2.91
N ARG A 89 9.70 12.93 -3.90
CA ARG A 89 9.24 14.15 -4.58
C ARG A 89 7.86 13.96 -5.21
N SER A 90 7.71 12.91 -6.01
CA SER A 90 6.44 12.63 -6.69
C SER A 90 5.33 12.19 -5.74
N THR A 91 5.64 11.54 -4.61
CA THR A 91 4.64 11.25 -3.58
C THR A 91 4.11 12.53 -2.93
N ALA A 92 4.99 13.47 -2.58
CA ALA A 92 4.57 14.76 -2.07
C ALA A 92 3.78 15.55 -3.12
N GLU A 93 4.20 15.54 -4.39
CA GLU A 93 3.46 16.17 -5.49
C GLU A 93 2.04 15.61 -5.62
N LEU A 94 1.86 14.29 -5.56
CA LEU A 94 0.54 13.65 -5.61
C LEU A 94 -0.37 14.07 -4.44
N GLY A 95 0.20 14.32 -3.27
CA GLY A 95 -0.53 14.92 -2.15
C GLY A 95 -0.92 16.36 -2.45
N LEU A 96 0.08 17.19 -2.78
CA LEU A 96 -0.06 18.64 -2.92
C LEU A 96 -0.94 19.05 -4.10
N ASN A 97 -0.98 18.26 -5.18
CA ASN A 97 -1.85 18.52 -6.33
C ASN A 97 -3.27 17.94 -6.16
N GLY A 98 -3.58 17.34 -5.00
CA GLY A 98 -4.89 16.80 -4.66
C GLY A 98 -5.17 15.39 -5.19
N SER A 99 -4.24 14.72 -5.87
CA SER A 99 -4.43 13.34 -6.36
C SER A 99 -4.63 12.33 -5.22
N LEU A 100 -4.14 12.66 -4.01
CA LEU A 100 -4.29 11.85 -2.79
C LEU A 100 -5.24 12.48 -1.76
N ARG A 101 -6.12 13.40 -2.17
CA ARG A 101 -7.07 14.07 -1.25
C ARG A 101 -8.02 13.11 -0.53
N GLY A 102 -8.30 11.94 -1.13
CA GLY A 102 -9.20 10.92 -0.57
C GLY A 102 -8.57 10.05 0.51
N LEU A 103 -7.33 10.30 0.92
CA LEU A 103 -6.70 9.59 2.04
C LEU A 103 -7.24 10.10 3.37
N SER A 104 -7.59 9.17 4.26
CA SER A 104 -7.86 9.45 5.68
C SER A 104 -6.56 9.67 6.47
N GLY A 105 -5.44 9.19 5.92
CA GLY A 105 -4.11 9.38 6.50
C GLY A 105 -2.98 8.86 5.63
N PHE A 106 -1.76 9.26 5.98
CA PHE A 106 -0.52 8.85 5.35
C PHE A 106 0.54 8.46 6.40
N ILE A 107 1.02 7.22 6.32
CA ILE A 107 2.05 6.68 7.23
C ILE A 107 3.37 6.57 6.50
N THR A 108 4.43 7.08 7.12
CA THR A 108 5.80 7.00 6.60
C THR A 108 6.71 6.26 7.57
N HIS A 109 7.92 5.96 7.12
CA HIS A 109 8.91 5.23 7.92
C HIS A 109 10.29 5.85 7.68
N PRO A 110 11.17 5.89 8.69
CA PRO A 110 12.52 6.41 8.55
C PRO A 110 13.45 5.37 7.89
N ILE A 111 13.06 4.81 6.74
CA ILE A 111 13.87 3.85 5.98
C ILE A 111 15.04 4.50 5.25
N CYS A 112 14.92 5.79 4.97
CA CYS A 112 15.97 6.62 4.41
C CYS A 112 15.76 8.06 4.87
N ASP A 113 16.78 8.91 4.69
CA ASP A 113 16.71 10.30 5.13
C ASP A 113 15.59 11.08 4.46
N ALA A 114 15.31 10.86 3.18
CA ALA A 114 14.22 11.55 2.49
C ALA A 114 12.82 11.15 3.03
N ALA A 115 12.59 9.84 3.22
CA ALA A 115 11.28 9.32 3.61
C ALA A 115 10.84 9.73 5.02
N LYS A 116 11.79 9.88 5.96
CA LYS A 116 11.48 10.29 7.34
C LYS A 116 10.88 11.70 7.43
N HIS A 117 11.16 12.56 6.44
CA HIS A 117 10.64 13.93 6.40
C HIS A 117 9.22 14.03 5.82
N LEU A 118 8.76 13.00 5.09
CA LEU A 118 7.47 13.04 4.41
C LEU A 118 6.29 13.22 5.37
N ALA A 119 6.30 12.60 6.56
CA ALA A 119 5.21 12.77 7.53
C ALA A 119 5.11 14.22 8.03
N GLY A 120 6.23 14.89 8.26
CA GLY A 120 6.26 16.30 8.69
C GLY A 120 5.86 17.28 7.59
N ILE A 121 6.15 16.94 6.33
CA ILE A 121 5.60 17.67 5.18
C ILE A 121 4.09 17.44 5.10
N TRP A 122 3.65 16.18 5.23
CA TRP A 122 2.24 15.81 5.15
C TRP A 122 1.41 16.52 6.20
N SER A 123 1.81 16.44 7.48
CA SER A 123 1.07 17.02 8.60
C SER A 123 0.89 18.54 8.51
N ARG A 124 1.80 19.25 7.81
CA ARG A 124 1.73 20.70 7.64
C ARG A 124 0.83 21.13 6.50
N ASN A 125 0.62 20.27 5.50
CA ASN A 125 -0.14 20.60 4.29
C ASN A 125 -1.54 19.98 4.30
N PHE A 126 -1.74 18.89 5.06
CA PHE A 126 -3.01 18.15 5.17
C PHE A 126 -3.35 17.93 6.65
N PRO A 127 -3.61 19.00 7.44
CA PRO A 127 -3.85 18.90 8.88
C PRO A 127 -5.08 18.06 9.27
N GLU A 128 -5.99 17.84 8.33
CA GLU A 128 -7.17 16.98 8.45
C GLU A 128 -6.87 15.49 8.28
N GLN A 129 -5.75 15.13 7.65
CA GLN A 129 -5.35 13.74 7.43
C GLN A 129 -4.39 13.27 8.52
N LEU A 130 -4.52 12.03 8.98
CA LEU A 130 -3.57 11.43 9.92
C LEU A 130 -2.18 11.39 9.27
N ALA A 131 -1.16 11.96 9.92
CA ALA A 131 0.23 11.90 9.45
C ALA A 131 1.12 11.33 10.55
N GLN A 132 1.67 10.13 10.34
CA GLN A 132 2.47 9.44 11.35
C GLN A 132 3.74 8.86 10.75
N ILE A 133 4.77 8.78 11.60
CA ILE A 133 5.97 7.99 11.32
C ILE A 133 5.84 6.68 12.10
N LEU A 134 5.97 5.54 11.42
CA LEU A 134 6.16 4.24 12.05
C LEU A 134 7.67 3.98 12.14
N TYR A 135 8.16 3.91 13.39
CA TYR A 135 9.58 3.72 13.66
C TYR A 135 9.94 2.23 13.71
N LEU A 136 10.82 1.82 12.80
CA LEU A 136 11.33 0.45 12.76
C LEU A 136 12.64 0.33 13.55
N PRO A 137 12.89 -0.81 14.23
CA PRO A 137 14.15 -1.03 14.93
C PRO A 137 15.32 -1.05 13.94
N GLN A 138 16.30 -0.18 14.16
CA GLN A 138 17.49 -0.09 13.30
C GLN A 138 18.43 -1.29 13.47
N ASN A 139 18.51 -1.83 14.69
CA ASN A 139 19.21 -3.08 14.98
C ASN A 139 18.20 -4.17 15.33
N VAL A 140 17.78 -4.93 14.33
CA VAL A 140 16.78 -6.02 14.46
C VAL A 140 17.27 -7.20 15.30
N ASN A 141 18.58 -7.33 15.51
CA ASN A 141 19.19 -8.40 16.31
C ASN A 141 19.33 -8.02 17.79
N SER A 142 18.99 -6.78 18.16
CA SER A 142 18.98 -6.35 19.56
C SER A 142 17.89 -7.09 20.34
N PRO A 143 18.15 -7.51 21.60
CA PRO A 143 17.12 -8.06 22.47
C PRO A 143 15.90 -7.14 22.65
N GLY A 144 16.08 -5.83 22.48
CA GLY A 144 15.01 -4.84 22.58
C GLY A 144 14.18 -4.65 21.30
N ALA A 145 14.55 -5.26 20.16
CA ALA A 145 13.89 -5.00 18.88
C ALA A 145 12.42 -5.46 18.86
N ILE A 146 12.16 -6.67 19.36
CA ILE A 146 10.81 -7.27 19.42
C ILE A 146 9.86 -6.46 20.32
N PRO A 147 10.17 -6.17 21.60
CA PRO A 147 9.28 -5.38 22.43
C PRO A 147 9.08 -3.96 21.89
N TYR A 148 10.11 -3.36 21.28
CA TYR A 148 10.00 -2.05 20.66
C TYR A 148 9.00 -2.02 19.50
N ILE A 149 9.16 -2.92 18.52
CA ILE A 149 8.26 -2.92 17.35
C ILE A 149 6.83 -3.32 17.74
N ALA A 150 6.67 -4.22 18.71
CA ALA A 150 5.36 -4.57 19.25
C ALA A 150 4.66 -3.35 19.86
N ALA A 151 5.36 -2.57 20.69
CA ALA A 151 4.82 -1.35 21.28
C ALA A 151 4.47 -0.30 20.21
N GLU A 152 5.31 -0.15 19.19
CA GLU A 152 5.08 0.77 18.09
C GLU A 152 3.86 0.37 17.23
N TYR A 153 3.66 -0.94 16.99
CA TYR A 153 2.45 -1.45 16.35
C TYR A 153 1.19 -1.24 17.20
N GLN A 154 1.28 -1.34 18.53
CA GLN A 154 0.15 -1.00 19.41
C GLN A 154 -0.16 0.50 19.38
N ARG A 155 0.87 1.36 19.32
CA ARG A 155 0.67 2.81 19.13
C ARG A 155 -0.07 3.09 17.83
N LEU A 156 0.37 2.46 16.73
CA LEU A 156 -0.23 2.65 15.41
C LEU A 156 -1.68 2.12 15.36
N ARG A 157 -1.95 0.96 15.99
CA ARG A 157 -3.32 0.46 16.20
C ARG A 157 -4.19 1.51 16.89
N GLY A 158 -3.70 2.12 17.96
CA GLY A 158 -4.45 3.17 18.68
C GLY A 158 -4.76 4.41 17.81
N GLU A 159 -3.86 4.79 16.90
CA GLU A 159 -4.14 5.86 15.93
C GLU A 159 -5.21 5.45 14.92
N PHE A 160 -5.20 4.19 14.47
CA PHE A 160 -6.21 3.68 13.53
C PHE A 160 -7.57 3.48 14.18
N GLU A 161 -7.62 3.09 15.45
CA GLU A 161 -8.87 3.02 16.23
C GLU A 161 -9.54 4.39 16.35
N LYS A 162 -8.76 5.45 16.58
CA LYS A 162 -9.27 6.83 16.60
C LYS A 162 -9.79 7.24 15.22
N LEU A 163 -9.07 6.89 14.16
CA LEU A 163 -9.43 7.23 12.78
C LEU A 163 -10.70 6.49 12.33
N ALA A 164 -10.82 5.20 12.65
CA ALA A 164 -11.95 4.35 12.30
C ALA A 164 -13.17 4.53 13.22
N GLY A 165 -12.99 5.13 14.40
CA GLY A 165 -14.06 5.36 15.37
C GLY A 165 -14.49 4.12 16.16
N HIS A 166 -13.72 3.03 16.12
CA HIS A 166 -13.99 1.81 16.87
C HIS A 166 -12.70 1.11 17.32
N ALA A 167 -12.81 0.26 18.33
CA ALA A 167 -11.67 -0.58 18.76
C ALA A 167 -11.35 -1.64 17.71
N VAL A 168 -10.07 -1.93 17.52
CA VAL A 168 -9.59 -3.04 16.70
C VAL A 168 -9.45 -4.22 17.65
N SER A 169 -10.14 -5.33 17.42
CA SER A 169 -9.98 -6.51 18.29
C SER A 169 -8.77 -7.35 17.88
N ASP A 170 -8.20 -8.10 18.83
CA ASP A 170 -7.15 -9.08 18.51
C ASP A 170 -7.65 -10.14 17.52
N GLU A 171 -8.95 -10.46 17.55
CA GLU A 171 -9.54 -11.40 16.61
C GLU A 171 -9.64 -10.83 15.19
N ALA A 172 -9.94 -9.53 15.05
CA ALA A 172 -9.87 -8.84 13.75
C ALA A 172 -8.43 -8.82 13.20
N LEU A 173 -7.43 -8.61 14.07
CA LEU A 173 -6.02 -8.70 13.69
C LEU A 173 -5.65 -10.11 13.22
N ARG A 174 -6.03 -11.15 13.95
CA ARG A 174 -5.76 -12.55 13.54
C ARG A 174 -6.37 -12.88 12.19
N ARG A 175 -7.62 -12.47 11.95
CA ARG A 175 -8.28 -12.64 10.64
C ARG A 175 -7.52 -11.94 9.53
N SER A 176 -7.14 -10.68 9.74
CA SER A 176 -6.37 -9.89 8.77
C SER A 176 -5.02 -10.54 8.46
N ILE A 177 -4.29 -10.99 9.49
CA ILE A 177 -3.04 -11.75 9.32
C ILE A 177 -3.26 -13.01 8.47
N GLY A 178 -4.36 -13.74 8.67
CA GLY A 178 -4.72 -14.88 7.83
C GLY A 178 -4.87 -14.53 6.35
N ILE A 179 -5.61 -13.47 6.05
CA ILE A 179 -5.84 -12.97 4.69
C ILE A 179 -4.51 -12.60 4.02
N TYR A 180 -3.70 -11.75 4.67
CA TYR A 180 -2.41 -11.31 4.12
C TYR A 180 -1.41 -12.46 4.00
N ASN A 181 -1.46 -13.47 4.89
CA ASN A 181 -0.63 -14.66 4.75
C ASN A 181 -1.02 -15.49 3.52
N ARG A 182 -2.32 -15.62 3.22
CA ARG A 182 -2.77 -16.27 1.97
C ARG A 182 -2.26 -15.51 0.75
N ASN A 183 -2.37 -14.18 0.75
CA ASN A 183 -1.81 -13.34 -0.31
C ASN A 183 -0.29 -13.56 -0.49
N ARG A 184 0.48 -13.61 0.61
CA ARG A 184 1.93 -13.90 0.55
C ARG A 184 2.25 -15.29 -0.01
N VAL A 185 1.41 -16.30 0.24
CA VAL A 185 1.54 -17.63 -0.38
C VAL A 185 1.34 -17.53 -1.88
N LEU A 186 0.25 -16.91 -2.33
CA LEU A 186 -0.07 -16.72 -3.75
C LEU A 186 1.03 -15.93 -4.50
N LEU A 187 1.60 -14.91 -3.87
CA LEU A 187 2.73 -14.18 -4.42
C LEU A 187 3.95 -15.07 -4.63
N ARG A 188 4.26 -15.97 -3.68
CA ARG A 188 5.38 -16.92 -3.85
C ARG A 188 5.10 -17.87 -5.02
N GLU A 189 3.89 -18.40 -5.13
CA GLU A 189 3.48 -19.25 -6.27
C GLU A 189 3.63 -18.49 -7.61
N LEU A 190 3.24 -17.22 -7.66
CA LEU A 190 3.43 -16.36 -8.85
C LEU A 190 4.91 -16.23 -9.23
N TYR A 191 5.79 -16.00 -8.24
CA TYR A 191 7.22 -15.90 -8.47
C TYR A 191 7.87 -17.24 -8.84
N GLU A 192 7.35 -18.37 -8.36
CA GLU A 192 7.76 -19.71 -8.80
C GLU A 192 7.44 -19.94 -10.27
N ILE A 193 6.24 -19.54 -10.73
CA ILE A 193 5.88 -19.58 -12.16
C ILE A 193 6.86 -18.75 -12.99
N ARG A 194 7.20 -17.53 -12.54
CA ARG A 194 8.17 -16.67 -13.24
C ARG A 194 9.58 -17.24 -13.28
N ARG A 195 9.98 -18.01 -12.26
CA ARG A 195 11.29 -18.66 -12.18
C ARG A 195 11.36 -19.87 -13.10
N ASP A 196 10.35 -20.74 -13.02
CA ASP A 196 10.40 -22.08 -13.61
C ASP A 196 9.79 -22.15 -15.02
N ALA A 197 8.84 -21.28 -15.31
CA ALA A 197 8.15 -21.18 -16.59
C ALA A 197 7.90 -19.72 -17.01
N PRO A 198 8.94 -18.90 -17.20
CA PRO A 198 8.83 -17.46 -17.49
C PRO A 198 8.01 -17.13 -18.75
N TRP A 199 7.84 -18.06 -19.69
CA TRP A 199 7.00 -17.88 -20.88
C TRP A 199 5.50 -17.93 -20.58
N LYS A 200 5.08 -18.37 -19.38
CA LYS A 200 3.67 -18.39 -18.96
C LYS A 200 3.20 -17.07 -18.34
N LEU A 201 4.13 -16.23 -17.89
CA LEU A 201 3.82 -14.94 -17.29
C LEU A 201 4.91 -13.93 -17.61
N SER A 202 4.60 -13.01 -18.50
CA SER A 202 5.52 -11.93 -18.89
C SER A 202 5.81 -11.00 -17.71
N CYS A 203 6.87 -10.20 -17.85
CA CYS A 203 7.22 -9.18 -16.87
C CYS A 203 6.08 -8.15 -16.68
N THR A 204 5.41 -7.76 -17.77
CA THR A 204 4.31 -6.79 -17.75
C THR A 204 3.11 -7.33 -16.99
N GLU A 205 2.68 -8.56 -17.29
CA GLU A 205 1.55 -9.19 -16.62
C GLU A 205 1.84 -9.38 -15.13
N GLY A 206 3.03 -9.89 -14.79
CA GLY A 206 3.45 -9.99 -13.40
C GLY A 206 3.49 -8.63 -12.69
N TYR A 207 3.91 -7.56 -13.37
CA TYR A 207 3.90 -6.21 -12.81
C TYR A 207 2.47 -5.71 -12.56
N LEU A 208 1.54 -5.94 -13.48
CA LEU A 208 0.13 -5.55 -13.32
C LEU A 208 -0.50 -6.21 -12.09
N LEU A 209 -0.30 -7.52 -11.92
CA LEU A 209 -0.79 -8.27 -10.76
C LEU A 209 -0.19 -7.73 -9.44
N LEU A 210 1.12 -7.53 -9.41
CA LEU A 210 1.81 -6.97 -8.23
C LEU A 210 1.35 -5.55 -7.91
N ARG A 211 1.08 -4.73 -8.94
CA ARG A 211 0.68 -3.35 -8.76
C ARG A 211 -0.79 -3.23 -8.35
N ALA A 212 -1.68 -4.07 -8.84
CA ALA A 212 -3.10 -4.05 -8.48
C ALA A 212 -3.29 -4.26 -6.96
N ARG A 213 -2.58 -5.25 -6.38
CA ARG A 213 -2.56 -5.56 -4.94
C ARG A 213 -2.43 -4.32 -4.05
N THR A 214 -1.68 -3.32 -4.49
CA THR A 214 -1.37 -2.14 -3.68
C THR A 214 -2.53 -1.17 -3.49
N ARG A 215 -3.69 -1.40 -4.12
CA ARG A 215 -4.81 -0.45 -4.17
C ARG A 215 -6.19 -1.10 -3.97
N ILE A 216 -6.23 -2.39 -3.64
CA ILE A 216 -7.47 -3.18 -3.48
C ILE A 216 -7.47 -3.92 -2.13
N PRO A 217 -8.64 -4.34 -1.64
CA PRO A 217 -8.73 -5.25 -0.50
C PRO A 217 -7.90 -6.51 -0.76
N CYS A 218 -7.22 -7.03 0.26
CA CYS A 218 -6.23 -8.10 0.07
C CYS A 218 -6.88 -9.45 -0.26
N GLU A 219 -8.15 -9.61 0.08
CA GLU A 219 -9.00 -10.77 -0.16
C GLU A 219 -9.55 -10.86 -1.58
N GLN A 220 -9.44 -9.78 -2.37
CA GLN A 220 -9.75 -9.75 -3.80
C GLN A 220 -8.52 -10.12 -4.63
#